data_AF-A0A8C7KXW1-F1
#
_entry.id   AF-A0A8C7KXW1-F1
#
_cell.length_a   1.000
_cell.length_b   1.000
_cell.length_c   1.000
_cell.angle_alpha   90.00
_cell.angle_beta   90.00
_cell.angle_gamma   90.00
#
_symmetry.space_group_name_H-M   'P 1'
#
loop_
_entity.id
_entity.type
_entity.pdbx_description
1 polymer ?
#
loop_
_entity_poly.entity_id
_entity_poly.type
_entity_poly.pdbx_seq_one_letter_code
_entity_poly.pdbx_strand_id
1 'polypeptide(L)'
;SRCSNRIAKTILKRTEWAPDYGPATFVASWGATVAGARKFLVAYNINLLSTKEQAHRIALDIREKGRSKDQPGLMKKVQGMGWYLEEANIAQVSTNILDFELMPVHTVYEEICSAAKDLNLPVVGSEIVGLIPLRAVLDCADFYIQRDRLFIVEEEHKVRLVISKLGLDSLGPFVPKERIIEYMVERTEEDKRLVSLSLQQFVRSVGARTAAPGGGSVSGAIAAMGAALGAMVGQMTYGKRQFDSLDNNMRRLIPPFHQAMNELLVMVDADSKAFSRYMAALKMPRNTSDEVKRREAAMQEGLNQAVVVPLSLAERVNLL
;
A
#
# COMPACT_ATOMS: atom_id res chain seq x y z
N SER A 1 -34.14 -22.67 -5.71
CA SER A 1 -33.01 -23.58 -6.05
C SER A 1 -33.17 -24.30 -7.40
N ARG A 2 -34.34 -24.86 -7.75
CA ARG A 2 -34.54 -25.62 -9.03
C ARG A 2 -34.41 -24.77 -10.32
N CYS A 3 -34.72 -23.47 -10.30
CA CYS A 3 -34.60 -22.59 -11.47
C CYS A 3 -33.14 -22.32 -11.87
N SER A 4 -32.26 -21.97 -10.91
CA SER A 4 -30.84 -21.71 -11.18
C SER A 4 -30.11 -22.93 -11.76
N ASN A 5 -30.45 -24.14 -11.30
CA ASN A 5 -29.86 -25.39 -11.82
C ASN A 5 -30.26 -25.69 -13.27
N ARG A 6 -31.43 -25.22 -13.73
CA ARG A 6 -31.88 -25.39 -15.12
C ARG A 6 -31.18 -24.39 -16.04
N ILE A 7 -30.99 -23.16 -15.58
CA ILE A 7 -30.30 -22.10 -16.31
C ILE A 7 -28.81 -22.45 -16.48
N ALA A 8 -28.12 -22.87 -15.42
CA ALA A 8 -26.70 -23.23 -15.48
C ALA A 8 -26.41 -24.40 -16.45
N LYS A 9 -27.27 -25.44 -16.46
CA LYS A 9 -27.19 -26.55 -17.43
C LYS A 9 -27.40 -26.11 -18.89
N THR A 10 -28.10 -25.00 -19.11
CA THR A 10 -28.42 -24.49 -20.45
C THR A 10 -27.34 -23.54 -20.96
N ILE A 11 -26.74 -22.74 -20.07
CA ILE A 11 -25.63 -21.83 -20.39
C ILE A 11 -24.41 -22.61 -20.86
N LEU A 12 -24.00 -23.66 -20.13
CA LEU A 12 -22.83 -24.47 -20.47
C LEU A 12 -22.94 -25.26 -21.79
N LYS A 13 -24.14 -25.34 -22.39
CA LYS A 13 -24.38 -25.96 -23.70
C LYS A 13 -24.24 -24.99 -24.86
N ARG A 14 -24.16 -23.69 -24.60
CA ARG A 14 -24.00 -22.67 -25.64
C ARG A 14 -22.51 -22.46 -25.90
N THR A 15 -22.13 -22.44 -27.17
CA THR A 15 -20.76 -22.19 -27.62
C THR A 15 -20.22 -20.84 -27.14
N GLU A 16 -21.09 -19.83 -27.04
CA GLU A 16 -20.75 -18.49 -26.56
C GLU A 16 -20.38 -18.43 -25.06
N TRP A 17 -20.68 -19.49 -24.29
CA TRP A 17 -20.39 -19.62 -22.85
C TRP A 17 -19.52 -20.84 -22.54
N ALA A 18 -18.76 -21.32 -23.53
CA ALA A 18 -17.79 -22.38 -23.30
C ALA A 18 -16.76 -21.91 -22.25
N PRO A 19 -16.47 -22.73 -21.21
CA PRO A 19 -15.50 -22.33 -20.20
C PRO A 19 -14.09 -22.26 -20.81
N ASP A 20 -13.31 -21.26 -20.39
CA ASP A 20 -11.92 -21.13 -20.82
C ASP A 20 -11.08 -22.34 -20.38
N TYR A 21 -11.43 -22.93 -19.24
CA TYR A 21 -10.77 -24.11 -18.68
C TYR A 21 -11.78 -25.09 -18.07
N GLY A 22 -11.43 -26.37 -18.14
CA GLY A 22 -12.23 -27.47 -17.60
C GLY A 22 -13.38 -27.89 -18.53
N PRO A 23 -14.04 -29.02 -18.22
CA PRO A 23 -15.11 -29.52 -19.05
C PRO A 23 -16.38 -28.68 -18.90
N ALA A 24 -17.15 -28.52 -19.99
CA ALA A 24 -18.47 -27.90 -19.99
C ALA A 24 -19.56 -28.80 -19.35
N THR A 25 -19.25 -29.38 -18.18
CA THR A 25 -20.11 -30.31 -17.45
C THR A 25 -20.63 -29.64 -16.19
N PHE A 26 -21.95 -29.62 -16.03
CA PHE A 26 -22.56 -29.05 -14.83
C PHE A 26 -22.52 -30.04 -13.66
N VAL A 27 -21.79 -29.70 -12.61
CA VAL A 27 -21.79 -30.42 -11.34
C VAL A 27 -22.66 -29.67 -10.34
N ALA A 28 -23.80 -30.24 -9.94
CA ALA A 28 -24.83 -29.53 -9.16
C ALA A 28 -24.37 -29.06 -7.77
N SER A 29 -23.44 -29.77 -7.14
CA SER A 29 -22.87 -29.40 -5.84
C SER A 29 -21.81 -28.31 -5.92
N TRP A 30 -21.25 -28.06 -7.11
CA TRP A 30 -20.10 -27.17 -7.31
C TRP A 30 -20.43 -25.91 -8.10
N GLY A 31 -21.31 -26.03 -9.11
CA GLY A 31 -21.58 -24.95 -10.04
C GLY A 31 -20.40 -24.69 -10.99
N ALA A 32 -19.98 -23.43 -11.08
CA ALA A 32 -18.84 -22.99 -11.88
C ALA A 32 -17.92 -22.12 -11.02
N THR A 33 -16.61 -22.22 -11.25
CA THR A 33 -15.59 -21.41 -10.58
C THR A 33 -14.98 -20.46 -11.60
N VAL A 34 -14.88 -19.18 -11.24
CA VAL A 34 -14.21 -18.18 -12.05
C VAL A 34 -12.91 -17.80 -11.34
N ALA A 35 -11.80 -17.83 -12.07
CA ALA A 35 -10.52 -17.34 -11.63
C ALA A 35 -10.09 -16.14 -12.50
N GLY A 36 -9.39 -15.19 -11.90
CA GLY A 36 -8.90 -14.02 -12.63
C GLY A 36 -7.98 -13.16 -11.77
N ALA A 37 -7.32 -12.21 -12.41
CA ALA A 37 -6.51 -11.20 -11.76
C ALA A 37 -7.11 -9.81 -12.01
N ARG A 38 -7.04 -8.94 -11.00
CA ARG A 38 -7.52 -7.56 -11.07
C ARG A 38 -6.66 -6.67 -10.19
N LYS A 39 -6.72 -5.36 -10.42
CA LYS A 39 -6.15 -4.38 -9.48
C LYS A 39 -6.80 -4.52 -8.09
N PHE A 40 -6.05 -4.09 -7.08
CA PHE A 40 -6.55 -4.06 -5.71
C PHE A 40 -7.74 -3.10 -5.64
N LEU A 41 -8.81 -3.54 -4.99
CA LEU A 41 -10.04 -2.77 -4.84
C LEU A 41 -10.16 -2.34 -3.39
N VAL A 42 -10.46 -1.07 -3.16
CA VAL A 42 -10.75 -0.53 -1.84
C VAL A 42 -12.25 -0.34 -1.69
N ALA A 43 -12.87 -1.05 -0.74
CA ALA A 43 -14.27 -0.87 -0.39
C ALA A 43 -14.35 0.24 0.67
N TYR A 44 -15.00 1.34 0.31
CA TYR A 44 -14.97 2.58 1.08
C TYR A 44 -16.39 3.17 1.20
N ASN A 45 -16.86 3.28 2.42
CA ASN A 45 -18.19 3.81 2.74
C ASN A 45 -18.06 5.19 3.37
N ILE A 46 -18.79 6.18 2.85
CA ILE A 46 -18.81 7.53 3.41
C ILE A 46 -20.13 7.72 4.14
N ASN A 47 -20.07 8.15 5.40
CA ASN A 47 -21.20 8.21 6.30
C ASN A 47 -21.90 9.58 6.20
N LEU A 48 -23.22 9.58 6.04
CA LEU A 48 -24.04 10.80 5.96
C LEU A 48 -25.23 10.73 6.91
N LEU A 49 -25.51 11.82 7.63
CA LEU A 49 -26.81 11.98 8.30
C LEU A 49 -27.83 12.46 7.27
N SER A 50 -28.35 11.51 6.50
CA SER A 50 -29.29 11.74 5.40
C SER A 50 -30.18 10.52 5.20
N THR A 51 -31.08 10.55 4.22
CA THR A 51 -31.84 9.37 3.82
C THR A 51 -31.07 8.50 2.83
N LYS A 52 -31.49 7.23 2.68
CA LYS A 52 -30.94 6.31 1.68
C LYS A 52 -31.03 6.88 0.26
N GLU A 53 -32.12 7.55 -0.08
CA GLU A 53 -32.38 8.12 -1.40
C GLU A 53 -31.41 9.26 -1.70
N GLN A 54 -31.11 10.09 -0.71
CA GLN A 54 -30.14 11.19 -0.83
C GLN A 54 -28.71 10.64 -0.98
N ALA A 55 -28.32 9.68 -0.15
CA ALA A 55 -27.04 9.00 -0.31
C ALA A 55 -26.95 8.30 -1.68
N HIS A 56 -28.03 7.68 -2.14
CA HIS A 56 -28.05 7.03 -3.46
C HIS A 56 -27.91 8.04 -4.58
N ARG A 57 -28.58 9.20 -4.48
CA ARG A 57 -28.42 10.30 -5.44
C ARG A 57 -26.95 10.73 -5.56
N ILE A 58 -26.25 10.95 -4.45
CA ILE A 58 -24.81 11.29 -4.46
C ILE A 58 -24.00 10.16 -5.11
N ALA A 59 -24.27 8.90 -4.74
CA ALA A 59 -23.57 7.76 -5.33
C ALA A 59 -23.73 7.66 -6.85
N LEU A 60 -24.91 8.02 -7.38
CA LEU A 60 -25.16 8.06 -8.83
C LEU A 60 -24.34 9.15 -9.51
N ASP A 61 -24.15 10.30 -8.88
CA ASP A 61 -23.40 11.42 -9.45
C ASP A 61 -21.88 11.16 -9.43
N ILE A 62 -21.40 10.40 -8.44
CA ILE A 62 -19.98 10.08 -8.27
C ILE A 62 -19.52 8.88 -9.09
N ARG A 63 -20.28 7.78 -9.11
CA ARG A 63 -19.84 6.51 -9.73
C ARG A 63 -19.70 6.62 -11.25
N GLU A 64 -18.74 5.89 -11.82
CA GLU A 64 -18.41 5.94 -13.25
C GLU A 64 -19.61 5.71 -14.18
N LYS A 65 -20.47 4.73 -13.83
CA LYS A 65 -21.67 4.41 -14.61
C LYS A 65 -22.73 5.50 -14.59
N GLY A 66 -22.65 6.43 -13.65
CA GLY A 66 -23.61 7.51 -13.50
C GLY A 66 -25.04 7.05 -13.22
N ARG A 67 -25.98 7.87 -13.71
CA ARG A 67 -27.43 7.62 -13.65
C ARG A 67 -27.92 6.75 -14.81
N SER A 68 -27.34 6.93 -15.99
CA SER A 68 -27.67 6.20 -17.21
C SER A 68 -26.46 6.15 -18.15
N LYS A 69 -26.58 5.42 -19.27
CA LYS A 69 -25.49 5.33 -20.27
C LYS A 69 -25.11 6.70 -20.84
N ASP A 70 -26.07 7.61 -20.93
CA ASP A 70 -25.87 8.96 -21.51
C ASP A 70 -25.52 10.02 -20.45
N GLN A 71 -25.57 9.64 -19.17
CA GLN A 71 -25.24 10.52 -18.03
C GLN A 71 -24.27 9.80 -17.10
N PRO A 72 -23.00 9.64 -17.50
CA PRO A 72 -21.96 9.08 -16.66
C PRO A 72 -21.70 9.98 -15.44
N GLY A 73 -21.19 9.38 -14.35
CA GLY A 73 -20.82 10.14 -13.17
C GLY A 73 -19.42 10.72 -13.29
N LEU A 74 -19.03 11.44 -12.24
CA LEU A 74 -17.79 12.23 -12.21
C LEU A 74 -16.53 11.38 -12.26
N MET A 75 -16.50 10.27 -11.52
CA MET A 75 -15.26 9.53 -11.26
C MET A 75 -15.13 8.26 -12.09
N LYS A 76 -14.00 8.12 -12.78
CA LYS A 76 -13.59 6.86 -13.42
C LYS A 76 -13.15 5.85 -12.36
N LYS A 77 -13.35 4.56 -12.65
CA LYS A 77 -12.95 3.42 -11.81
C LYS A 77 -13.55 3.46 -10.40
N VAL A 78 -14.68 4.14 -10.23
CA VAL A 78 -15.47 4.12 -9.00
C VAL A 78 -16.83 3.52 -9.30
N GLN A 79 -17.21 2.52 -8.51
CA GLN A 79 -18.57 1.99 -8.48
C GLN A 79 -19.18 2.36 -7.14
N GLY A 80 -20.50 2.54 -7.09
CA GLY A 80 -21.13 2.84 -5.81
C GLY A 80 -22.64 2.83 -5.83
N MET A 81 -23.20 2.86 -4.63
CA MET A 81 -24.62 2.98 -4.36
C MET A 81 -24.86 3.60 -2.98
N GLY A 82 -26.02 4.24 -2.82
CA GLY A 82 -26.53 4.60 -1.51
C GLY A 82 -27.05 3.38 -0.77
N TRP A 83 -26.64 3.25 0.48
CA TRP A 83 -27.05 2.21 1.42
C TRP A 83 -27.51 2.85 2.73
N TYR A 84 -28.25 2.11 3.55
CA TYR A 84 -28.65 2.53 4.89
C TYR A 84 -28.27 1.43 5.88
N LEU A 85 -27.45 1.78 6.87
CA LEU A 85 -26.98 0.87 7.89
C LEU A 85 -27.90 1.00 9.11
N GLU A 86 -28.81 0.03 9.26
CA GLU A 86 -29.85 0.05 10.31
C GLU A 86 -29.27 0.05 11.73
N GLU A 87 -28.23 -0.75 11.97
CA GLU A 87 -27.61 -0.91 13.30
C GLU A 87 -27.00 0.39 13.85
N ALA A 88 -26.53 1.26 12.95
CA ALA A 88 -25.95 2.56 13.28
C ALA A 88 -26.88 3.75 12.95
N ASN A 89 -28.11 3.47 12.46
CA ASN A 89 -29.10 4.47 12.07
C ASN A 89 -28.53 5.56 11.14
N ILE A 90 -27.76 5.15 10.11
CA ILE A 90 -26.99 6.06 9.27
C ILE A 90 -27.06 5.70 7.78
N ALA A 91 -27.12 6.69 6.91
CA ALA A 91 -27.00 6.49 5.46
C ALA A 91 -25.54 6.50 5.04
N GLN A 92 -25.22 5.74 4.00
CA GLN A 92 -23.87 5.64 3.46
C GLN A 92 -23.85 5.77 1.94
N VAL A 93 -22.85 6.47 1.42
CA VAL A 93 -22.42 6.30 0.03
C VAL A 93 -21.39 5.18 0.04
N SER A 94 -21.82 3.97 -0.30
CA SER A 94 -20.95 2.80 -0.38
C SER A 94 -20.26 2.76 -1.74
N THR A 95 -18.94 2.76 -1.76
CA THR A 95 -18.14 2.80 -2.98
C THR A 95 -17.12 1.67 -3.05
N ASN A 96 -16.85 1.22 -4.27
CA ASN A 96 -15.73 0.37 -4.61
C ASN A 96 -14.80 1.16 -5.53
N ILE A 97 -13.62 1.47 -5.03
CA ILE A 97 -12.55 2.11 -5.78
C ILE A 97 -11.76 1.00 -6.46
N LEU A 98 -11.94 0.86 -7.77
CA LEU A 98 -11.37 -0.23 -8.56
C LEU A 98 -9.88 -0.04 -8.87
N ASP A 99 -9.41 1.21 -8.78
CA ASP A 99 -8.03 1.61 -9.02
C ASP A 99 -7.71 2.88 -8.21
N PHE A 100 -7.11 2.72 -7.02
CA PHE A 100 -6.81 3.83 -6.12
C PHE A 100 -5.65 4.70 -6.60
N GLU A 101 -4.82 4.22 -7.54
CA GLU A 101 -3.75 5.03 -8.15
C GLU A 101 -4.33 6.04 -9.14
N LEU A 102 -5.42 5.68 -9.83
CA LEU A 102 -6.13 6.57 -10.74
C LEU A 102 -7.13 7.46 -10.00
N MET A 103 -7.86 6.90 -9.04
CA MET A 103 -8.85 7.62 -8.25
C MET A 103 -8.55 7.46 -6.75
N PRO A 104 -7.73 8.35 -6.18
CA PRO A 104 -7.32 8.26 -4.79
C PRO A 104 -8.48 8.33 -3.79
N VAL A 105 -8.32 7.67 -2.65
CA VAL A 105 -9.37 7.57 -1.60
C VAL A 105 -9.81 8.95 -1.10
N HIS A 106 -8.86 9.88 -0.90
CA HIS A 106 -9.16 11.25 -0.50
C HIS A 106 -9.98 12.00 -1.55
N THR A 107 -9.72 11.82 -2.84
CA THR A 107 -10.51 12.44 -3.91
C THR A 107 -11.96 11.97 -3.87
N VAL A 108 -12.17 10.66 -3.70
CA VAL A 108 -13.53 10.09 -3.56
C VAL A 108 -14.25 10.70 -2.36
N TYR A 109 -13.57 10.80 -1.21
CA TYR A 109 -14.13 11.39 -0.01
C TYR A 109 -14.49 12.88 -0.18
N GLU A 110 -13.55 13.70 -0.66
CA GLU A 110 -13.72 15.15 -0.79
C GLU A 110 -14.83 15.52 -1.78
N GLU A 111 -14.96 14.79 -2.89
CA GLU A 111 -16.05 15.01 -3.85
C GLU A 111 -17.41 14.58 -3.31
N ILE A 112 -17.48 13.49 -2.54
CA ILE A 112 -18.71 13.13 -1.83
C ILE A 112 -19.07 14.18 -0.78
N CYS A 113 -18.08 14.69 -0.04
CA CYS A 113 -18.26 15.81 0.89
C CYS A 113 -18.79 17.07 0.17
N SER A 114 -18.25 17.37 -1.01
CA SER A 114 -18.70 18.48 -1.85
C SER A 114 -20.15 18.30 -2.30
N ALA A 115 -20.47 17.14 -2.88
CA ALA A 115 -21.82 16.81 -3.34
C ALA A 115 -22.85 16.76 -2.19
N ALA A 116 -22.45 16.30 -1.00
CA ALA A 116 -23.28 16.34 0.20
C ALA A 116 -23.53 17.77 0.66
N LYS A 117 -22.50 18.63 0.62
CA LYS A 117 -22.59 20.05 0.98
C LYS A 117 -23.54 20.81 0.06
N ASP A 118 -23.55 20.51 -1.24
CA ASP A 118 -24.51 21.09 -2.20
C ASP A 118 -25.97 20.74 -1.87
N LEU A 119 -26.19 19.62 -1.17
CA LEU A 119 -27.49 19.18 -0.67
C LEU A 119 -27.74 19.56 0.80
N ASN A 120 -26.81 20.29 1.43
CA ASN A 120 -26.83 20.63 2.87
C ASN A 120 -26.89 19.39 3.79
N LEU A 121 -26.22 18.31 3.40
CA LEU A 121 -26.15 17.06 4.16
C LEU A 121 -24.81 16.95 4.88
N PRO A 122 -24.78 16.64 6.19
CA PRO A 122 -23.53 16.48 6.91
C PRO A 122 -22.91 15.11 6.63
N VAL A 123 -21.62 15.11 6.29
CA VAL A 123 -20.77 13.92 6.27
C VAL A 123 -20.16 13.74 7.65
N VAL A 124 -20.23 12.53 8.19
CA VAL A 124 -19.83 12.21 9.58
C VAL A 124 -18.81 11.07 9.62
N GLY A 125 -17.78 11.21 8.78
CA GLY A 125 -16.69 10.25 8.66
C GLY A 125 -16.95 9.18 7.62
N SER A 126 -16.20 8.09 7.72
CA SER A 126 -16.20 7.02 6.73
C SER A 126 -15.70 5.71 7.33
N GLU A 127 -15.69 4.66 6.53
CA GLU A 127 -15.26 3.32 6.91
C GLU A 127 -14.59 2.63 5.73
N ILE A 128 -13.48 1.95 5.99
CA ILE A 128 -12.88 0.99 5.06
C ILE A 128 -13.37 -0.40 5.41
N VAL A 129 -14.00 -1.07 4.44
CA VAL A 129 -14.46 -2.46 4.58
C VAL A 129 -13.36 -3.40 4.11
N GLY A 130 -12.82 -4.19 5.04
CA GLY A 130 -11.73 -5.13 4.76
C GLY A 130 -10.35 -4.48 4.91
N LEU A 131 -9.48 -4.67 3.91
CA LEU A 131 -8.08 -4.25 3.94
C LEU A 131 -7.82 -3.11 2.94
N ILE A 132 -6.84 -2.27 3.26
CA ILE A 132 -6.37 -1.17 2.42
C ILE A 132 -4.84 -1.25 2.23
N PRO A 133 -4.30 -0.98 1.03
CA PRO A 133 -2.86 -0.87 0.83
C PRO A 133 -2.30 0.37 1.52
N LEU A 134 -1.11 0.25 2.12
CA LEU A 134 -0.41 1.35 2.79
C LEU A 134 -0.23 2.55 1.87
N ARG A 135 0.13 2.29 0.60
CA ARG A 135 0.28 3.35 -0.42
C ARG A 135 -0.97 4.22 -0.56
N ALA A 136 -2.17 3.62 -0.56
CA ALA A 136 -3.41 4.38 -0.66
C ALA A 136 -3.61 5.31 0.54
N VAL A 137 -3.18 4.89 1.74
CA VAL A 137 -3.21 5.71 2.96
C VAL A 137 -2.17 6.83 2.87
N LEU A 138 -0.93 6.53 2.48
CA LEU A 138 0.15 7.52 2.38
C LEU A 138 -0.14 8.59 1.32
N ASP A 139 -0.68 8.21 0.15
CA ASP A 139 -1.11 9.15 -0.88
C ASP A 139 -2.19 10.13 -0.34
N CYS A 140 -3.09 9.65 0.52
CA CYS A 140 -4.05 10.52 1.21
C CYS A 140 -3.39 11.44 2.23
N ALA A 141 -2.42 10.94 2.99
CA ALA A 141 -1.69 11.76 3.94
C ALA A 141 -0.96 12.90 3.23
N ASP A 142 -0.26 12.60 2.14
CA ASP A 142 0.49 13.59 1.36
C ASP A 142 -0.44 14.66 0.75
N PHE A 143 -1.62 14.26 0.26
CA PHE A 143 -2.65 15.21 -0.17
C PHE A 143 -3.06 16.19 0.94
N TYR A 144 -3.41 15.68 2.13
CA TYR A 144 -3.83 16.54 3.25
C TYR A 144 -2.68 17.38 3.82
N ILE A 145 -1.46 16.84 3.84
CA ILE A 145 -0.26 17.58 4.25
C ILE A 145 -0.03 18.77 3.32
N GLN A 146 -0.14 18.57 2.00
CA GLN A 146 0.03 19.64 1.02
C GLN A 146 -1.11 20.66 1.09
N ARG A 147 -2.36 20.20 1.09
CA ARG A 147 -3.56 21.06 1.12
C ARG A 147 -3.60 21.95 2.36
N ASP A 148 -3.33 21.37 3.52
CA ASP A 148 -3.45 22.05 4.82
C ASP A 148 -2.11 22.64 5.29
N ARG A 149 -1.06 22.58 4.45
CA ARG A 149 0.31 23.12 4.69
C ARG A 149 0.95 22.61 5.99
N LEU A 150 0.74 21.33 6.27
CA LEU A 150 1.26 20.66 7.45
C LEU A 150 2.73 20.26 7.24
N PHE A 151 3.38 19.84 8.32
CA PHE A 151 4.69 19.20 8.26
C PHE A 151 4.66 17.95 9.12
N ILE A 152 4.48 16.81 8.46
CA ILE A 152 4.41 15.49 9.08
C ILE A 152 5.33 14.57 8.30
N VAL A 153 6.31 14.01 9.01
CA VAL A 153 7.37 13.19 8.41
C VAL A 153 7.17 11.72 8.76
N GLU A 154 6.93 11.45 10.04
CA GLU A 154 6.72 10.09 10.56
C GLU A 154 5.49 9.41 9.95
N GLU A 155 5.67 8.18 9.48
CA GLU A 155 4.63 7.39 8.82
C GLU A 155 3.42 7.14 9.72
N GLU A 156 3.66 6.80 11.00
CA GLU A 156 2.58 6.60 11.98
C GLU A 156 1.70 7.85 12.12
N HIS A 157 2.30 9.04 12.11
CA HIS A 157 1.57 10.29 12.17
C HIS A 157 0.82 10.59 10.87
N LYS A 158 1.37 10.21 9.70
CA LYS A 158 0.66 10.28 8.42
C LYS A 158 -0.59 9.41 8.42
N VAL A 159 -0.48 8.16 8.88
CA VAL A 159 -1.63 7.25 9.02
C VAL A 159 -2.66 7.84 9.99
N ARG A 160 -2.22 8.35 11.15
CA ARG A 160 -3.12 8.99 12.13
C ARG A 160 -3.83 10.23 11.56
N LEU A 161 -3.14 11.05 10.76
CA LEU A 161 -3.74 12.18 10.06
C LEU A 161 -4.89 11.71 9.17
N VAL A 162 -4.67 10.66 8.37
CA VAL A 162 -5.67 10.14 7.43
C VAL A 162 -6.89 9.58 8.16
N ILE A 163 -6.67 8.81 9.23
CA ILE A 163 -7.76 8.30 10.08
C ILE A 163 -8.63 9.46 10.56
N SER A 164 -8.01 10.52 11.07
CA SER A 164 -8.73 11.70 11.56
C SER A 164 -9.41 12.50 10.44
N LYS A 165 -8.75 12.71 9.28
CA LYS A 165 -9.29 13.53 8.18
C LYS A 165 -10.46 12.88 7.47
N LEU A 166 -10.39 11.56 7.28
CA LEU A 166 -11.46 10.79 6.65
C LEU A 166 -12.51 10.31 7.67
N GLY A 167 -12.20 10.37 8.97
CA GLY A 167 -13.05 9.83 10.04
C GLY A 167 -13.22 8.33 9.93
N LEU A 168 -12.12 7.60 9.65
CA LEU A 168 -12.13 6.13 9.45
C LEU A 168 -12.56 5.34 10.69
N ASP A 169 -12.55 5.99 11.84
CA ASP A 169 -12.91 5.45 13.15
C ASP A 169 -14.35 5.77 13.56
N SER A 170 -15.16 6.33 12.65
CA SER A 170 -16.51 6.84 12.95
C SER A 170 -17.53 5.78 13.38
N LEU A 171 -17.46 4.56 12.85
CA LEU A 171 -18.36 3.44 13.20
C LEU A 171 -17.70 2.42 14.15
N GLY A 172 -16.40 2.52 14.36
CA GLY A 172 -15.62 1.60 15.17
C GLY A 172 -14.12 1.89 15.02
N PRO A 173 -13.25 1.38 15.92
CA PRO A 173 -11.84 1.73 15.90
C PRO A 173 -11.15 1.24 14.63
N PHE A 174 -10.44 2.15 13.95
CA PHE A 174 -9.52 1.79 12.87
C PHE A 174 -8.17 1.37 13.46
N VAL A 175 -7.88 0.07 13.50
CA VAL A 175 -6.59 -0.47 13.96
C VAL A 175 -5.67 -0.67 12.75
N PRO A 176 -4.64 0.19 12.52
CA PRO A 176 -3.84 0.13 11.28
C PRO A 176 -3.15 -1.21 11.07
N LYS A 177 -2.66 -1.82 12.15
CA LYS A 177 -1.97 -3.13 12.12
C LYS A 177 -2.86 -4.31 11.69
N GLU A 178 -4.18 -4.12 11.65
CA GLU A 178 -5.16 -5.14 11.25
C GLU A 178 -5.94 -4.76 9.98
N ARG A 179 -5.67 -3.59 9.41
CA ARG A 179 -6.39 -3.04 8.25
C ARG A 179 -5.47 -2.72 7.09
N ILE A 180 -4.21 -2.38 7.36
CA ILE A 180 -3.20 -2.12 6.35
C ILE A 180 -2.46 -3.41 6.02
N ILE A 181 -2.47 -3.78 4.74
CA ILE A 181 -1.96 -5.08 4.26
C ILE A 181 -0.48 -5.26 4.58
N GLU A 182 0.32 -4.25 4.26
CA GLU A 182 1.77 -4.26 4.42
C GLU A 182 2.14 -4.49 5.88
N TYR A 183 1.48 -3.80 6.82
CA TYR A 183 1.69 -4.00 8.26
C TYR A 183 1.29 -5.40 8.74
N MET A 184 0.23 -5.99 8.16
CA MET A 184 -0.17 -7.37 8.50
C MET A 184 0.85 -8.40 8.02
N VAL A 185 1.44 -8.18 6.84
CA VAL A 185 2.42 -9.09 6.25
C VAL A 185 3.79 -8.96 6.92
N GLU A 186 4.25 -7.74 7.20
CA GLU A 186 5.55 -7.47 7.83
C GLU A 186 5.71 -8.17 9.18
N ARG A 187 4.64 -8.25 9.98
CA ARG A 187 4.63 -8.98 11.25
C ARG A 187 5.03 -10.45 11.13
N THR A 188 4.93 -11.05 9.95
CA THR A 188 5.30 -12.45 9.69
C THR A 188 6.75 -12.62 9.22
N GLU A 189 7.36 -11.53 8.73
CA GLU A 189 8.71 -11.51 8.12
C GLU A 189 9.77 -10.84 9.02
N GLU A 190 9.35 -10.06 10.04
CA GLU A 190 10.21 -9.36 11.01
C GLU A 190 11.23 -10.30 11.71
N ASP A 191 10.86 -11.55 11.98
CA ASP A 191 11.69 -12.51 12.71
C ASP A 191 12.97 -12.97 11.96
N LYS A 192 13.18 -12.56 10.70
CA LYS A 192 14.30 -13.03 9.87
C LYS A 192 15.23 -11.94 9.33
N ARG A 193 14.95 -10.67 9.61
CA ARG A 193 15.72 -9.54 9.06
C ARG A 193 16.91 -9.20 9.97
N LEU A 194 17.98 -8.66 9.40
CA LEU A 194 19.13 -8.17 10.15
C LEU A 194 18.79 -6.89 10.90
N VAL A 195 17.94 -6.03 10.32
CA VAL A 195 17.55 -4.75 10.91
C VAL A 195 16.63 -4.89 12.13
N SER A 196 15.99 -6.05 12.32
CA SER A 196 15.17 -6.33 13.50
C SER A 196 15.99 -6.88 14.69
N LEU A 197 17.27 -7.24 14.47
CA LEU A 197 18.16 -7.65 15.55
C LEU A 197 18.46 -6.47 16.48
N SER A 198 18.70 -6.77 17.76
CA SER A 198 19.32 -5.77 18.64
C SER A 198 20.69 -5.37 18.09
N LEU A 199 21.11 -4.12 18.34
CA LEU A 199 22.42 -3.63 17.91
C LEU A 199 23.56 -4.57 18.36
N GLN A 200 23.46 -5.12 19.58
CA GLN A 200 24.43 -6.08 20.09
C GLN A 200 24.47 -7.37 19.28
N GLN A 201 23.32 -7.92 18.89
CA GLN A 201 23.24 -9.12 18.06
C GLN A 201 23.73 -8.83 16.63
N PHE A 202 23.37 -7.69 16.04
CA PHE A 202 23.85 -7.29 14.72
C PHE A 202 25.38 -7.23 14.69
N VAL A 203 26.01 -6.53 15.65
CA VAL A 203 27.48 -6.42 15.75
C VAL A 203 28.13 -7.80 15.93
N ARG A 204 27.57 -8.66 16.80
CA ARG A 204 28.07 -10.03 16.99
C ARG A 204 27.93 -10.88 15.73
N SER A 205 26.87 -10.69 14.95
CA SER A 205 26.64 -11.41 13.69
C SER A 205 27.64 -11.03 12.61
N VAL A 206 28.00 -9.73 12.51
CA VAL A 206 29.03 -9.24 11.59
C VAL A 206 30.41 -9.81 11.94
N GLY A 207 30.71 -9.96 13.23
CA GLY A 207 31.97 -10.55 13.70
C GLY A 207 32.00 -12.09 13.69
N ALA A 208 30.91 -12.75 13.32
CA ALA A 208 30.82 -14.21 13.32
C ALA A 208 31.58 -14.81 12.13
N ARG A 209 31.93 -16.11 12.23
CA ARG A 209 32.53 -16.87 11.11
C ARG A 209 31.47 -17.28 10.09
N THR A 210 30.76 -16.30 9.54
CA THR A 210 29.75 -16.46 8.48
C THR A 210 30.11 -15.59 7.28
N ALA A 211 29.54 -15.89 6.12
CA ALA A 211 29.84 -15.15 4.89
C ALA A 211 28.99 -13.86 4.72
N ALA A 212 27.90 -13.75 5.49
CA ALA A 212 27.04 -12.58 5.63
C ALA A 212 26.46 -12.53 7.06
N PRO A 213 26.12 -11.36 7.61
CA PRO A 213 26.28 -10.01 7.04
C PRO A 213 27.74 -9.58 6.90
N GLY A 214 28.03 -8.74 5.91
CA GLY A 214 29.40 -8.31 5.57
C GLY A 214 29.55 -6.78 5.50
N GLY A 215 30.62 -6.33 4.81
CA GLY A 215 30.96 -4.92 4.72
C GLY A 215 29.87 -4.04 4.10
N GLY A 216 29.14 -4.53 3.08
CA GLY A 216 28.05 -3.77 2.45
C GLY A 216 26.89 -3.50 3.42
N SER A 217 26.49 -4.53 4.18
CA SER A 217 25.47 -4.44 5.23
C SER A 217 25.86 -3.42 6.30
N VAL A 218 27.13 -3.40 6.72
CA VAL A 218 27.65 -2.42 7.69
C VAL A 218 27.69 -1.00 7.10
N SER A 219 28.12 -0.83 5.84
CA SER A 219 28.09 0.45 5.15
C SER A 219 26.67 1.02 5.07
N GLY A 220 25.66 0.17 4.79
CA GLY A 220 24.25 0.56 4.81
C GLY A 220 23.80 1.06 6.17
N ALA A 221 24.15 0.34 7.24
CA ALA A 221 23.83 0.74 8.61
C ALA A 221 24.50 2.07 9.01
N ILE A 222 25.77 2.27 8.68
CA ILE A 222 26.51 3.52 8.96
C ILE A 222 25.89 4.69 8.18
N ALA A 223 25.59 4.50 6.90
CA ALA A 223 24.95 5.52 6.08
C ALA A 223 23.57 5.90 6.63
N ALA A 224 22.76 4.91 7.03
CA ALA A 224 21.46 5.14 7.64
C ALA A 224 21.57 5.94 8.95
N MET A 225 22.52 5.60 9.83
CA MET A 225 22.79 6.37 11.05
C MET A 225 23.23 7.80 10.76
N GLY A 226 24.07 8.01 9.75
CA GLY A 226 24.47 9.35 9.30
C GLY A 226 23.28 10.19 8.85
N ALA A 227 22.40 9.62 8.01
CA ALA A 227 21.20 10.28 7.57
C ALA A 227 20.22 10.57 8.74
N ALA A 228 20.09 9.64 9.68
CA ALA A 228 19.27 9.81 10.88
C ALA A 228 19.76 10.96 11.77
N LEU A 229 21.09 11.12 11.94
CA LEU A 229 21.66 12.26 12.66
C LEU A 229 21.37 13.58 11.95
N GLY A 230 21.45 13.61 10.62
CA GLY A 230 21.05 14.78 9.82
C GLY A 230 19.59 15.17 10.02
N ALA A 231 18.68 14.19 9.96
CA ALA A 231 17.26 14.39 10.24
C ALA A 231 17.03 14.89 11.68
N MET A 232 17.70 14.27 12.67
CA MET A 232 17.59 14.63 14.09
C MET A 232 17.97 16.09 14.33
N VAL A 233 19.10 16.57 13.79
CA VAL A 233 19.53 17.97 13.98
C VAL A 233 18.53 18.95 13.36
N GLY A 234 17.98 18.60 12.20
CA GLY A 234 16.89 19.38 11.59
C GLY A 234 15.65 19.44 12.49
N GLN A 235 15.21 18.30 13.02
CA GLN A 235 14.07 18.21 13.95
C GLN A 235 14.32 18.97 15.26
N MET A 236 15.55 18.96 15.79
CA MET A 236 15.91 19.71 17.00
C MET A 236 15.89 21.23 16.78
N THR A 237 15.96 21.68 15.52
CA THR A 237 15.89 23.08 15.11
C THR A 237 14.44 23.50 14.83
N TYR A 238 13.69 22.64 14.14
CA TYR A 238 12.30 22.88 13.74
C TYR A 238 11.35 23.09 14.95
N GLY A 239 10.36 23.98 14.78
CA GLY A 239 9.30 24.23 15.78
C GLY A 239 9.73 24.99 17.04
N LYS A 240 11.01 25.34 17.20
CA LYS A 240 11.49 26.19 18.30
C LYS A 240 11.42 27.65 17.89
N ARG A 241 10.77 28.47 18.72
CA ARG A 241 10.60 29.93 18.51
C ARG A 241 11.89 30.67 18.16
N GLN A 242 13.01 30.29 18.76
CA GLN A 242 14.32 30.91 18.50
C GLN A 242 14.84 30.68 17.05
N PHE A 243 14.26 29.74 16.32
CA PHE A 243 14.64 29.33 14.97
C PHE A 243 13.49 29.47 13.96
N ASP A 244 12.46 30.26 14.26
CA ASP A 244 11.29 30.45 13.38
C ASP A 244 11.69 30.93 11.97
N SER A 245 12.74 31.74 11.85
CA SER A 245 13.27 32.19 10.55
C SER A 245 13.82 31.04 9.68
N LEU A 246 14.15 29.90 10.28
CA LEU A 246 14.67 28.71 9.62
C LEU A 246 13.58 27.66 9.33
N ASP A 247 12.33 27.89 9.74
CA ASP A 247 11.25 26.89 9.64
C ASP A 247 11.10 26.34 8.21
N ASN A 248 11.00 27.23 7.23
CA ASN A 248 10.90 26.86 5.81
C ASN A 248 12.11 26.05 5.33
N ASN A 249 13.32 26.36 5.81
CA ASN A 249 14.52 25.62 5.46
C ASN A 249 14.48 24.21 6.07
N MET A 250 14.08 24.10 7.33
CA MET A 250 14.00 22.81 8.02
C MET A 250 12.93 21.90 7.40
N ARG A 251 11.76 22.45 7.05
CA ARG A 251 10.70 21.71 6.34
C ARG A 251 11.17 21.13 5.01
N ARG A 252 12.11 21.79 4.34
CA ARG A 252 12.70 21.31 3.08
C ARG A 252 13.81 20.28 3.30
N LEU A 253 14.64 20.46 4.32
CA LEU A 253 15.86 19.67 4.52
C LEU A 253 15.64 18.39 5.32
N ILE A 254 14.71 18.36 6.27
CA ILE A 254 14.45 17.17 7.09
C ILE A 254 13.94 15.98 6.26
N PRO A 255 12.95 16.12 5.34
CA PRO A 255 12.36 14.96 4.67
C PRO A 255 13.35 14.15 3.83
N PRO A 256 14.28 14.74 3.04
CA PRO A 256 15.29 13.98 2.31
C PRO A 256 16.15 13.07 3.21
N PHE A 257 16.61 13.58 4.37
CA PHE A 257 17.39 12.82 5.34
C PHE A 257 16.56 11.70 5.99
N HIS A 258 15.34 12.00 6.41
CA HIS A 258 14.44 11.01 7.00
C HIS A 258 14.04 9.91 6.00
N GLN A 259 13.81 10.26 4.74
CA GLN A 259 13.54 9.27 3.70
C GLN A 259 14.77 8.41 3.43
N ALA A 260 15.95 9.03 3.33
CA ALA A 260 17.18 8.30 3.06
C ALA A 260 17.55 7.35 4.20
N MET A 261 17.38 7.73 5.48
CA MET A 261 17.65 6.79 6.58
C MET A 261 16.81 5.53 6.47
N ASN A 262 15.53 5.64 6.09
CA ASN A 262 14.63 4.49 5.94
C ASN A 262 14.98 3.64 4.72
N GLU A 263 15.30 4.26 3.59
CA GLU A 263 15.74 3.53 2.38
C GLU A 263 17.07 2.81 2.60
N LEU A 264 18.03 3.45 3.28
CA LEU A 264 19.34 2.88 3.57
C LEU A 264 19.26 1.72 4.58
N LEU A 265 18.30 1.75 5.51
CA LEU A 265 18.03 0.61 6.40
C LEU A 265 17.63 -0.64 5.61
N VAL A 266 16.77 -0.50 4.60
CA VAL A 266 16.36 -1.63 3.74
C VAL A 266 17.56 -2.23 2.99
N MET A 267 18.56 -1.42 2.66
CA MET A 267 19.77 -1.88 1.96
C MET A 267 20.64 -2.82 2.80
N VAL A 268 20.56 -2.76 4.14
CA VAL A 268 21.28 -3.69 5.05
C VAL A 268 20.88 -5.14 4.78
N ASP A 269 19.58 -5.40 4.69
CA ASP A 269 19.08 -6.73 4.34
C ASP A 269 19.29 -7.06 2.87
N ALA A 270 19.21 -6.07 1.98
CA ALA A 270 19.39 -6.26 0.55
C ALA A 270 20.79 -6.78 0.22
N ASP A 271 21.84 -6.25 0.86
CA ASP A 271 23.23 -6.69 0.70
C ASP A 271 23.40 -8.16 1.12
N SER A 272 22.93 -8.50 2.32
CA SER A 272 23.00 -9.87 2.84
C SER A 272 22.23 -10.87 1.94
N LYS A 273 21.06 -10.48 1.42
CA LYS A 273 20.27 -11.29 0.48
C LYS A 273 20.97 -11.45 -0.86
N ALA A 274 21.51 -10.38 -1.44
CA ALA A 274 22.22 -10.42 -2.72
C ALA A 274 23.45 -11.33 -2.64
N PHE A 275 24.24 -11.21 -1.57
CA PHE A 275 25.39 -12.06 -1.33
C PHE A 275 25.00 -13.53 -1.14
N SER A 276 23.95 -13.80 -0.38
CA SER A 276 23.44 -15.16 -0.16
C SER A 276 22.97 -15.82 -1.47
N ARG A 277 22.34 -15.06 -2.37
CA ARG A 277 21.95 -15.53 -3.72
C ARG A 277 23.16 -15.88 -4.56
N TYR A 278 24.20 -15.04 -4.58
CA TYR A 278 25.44 -15.34 -5.28
C TYR A 278 26.11 -16.62 -4.75
N MET A 279 26.18 -16.79 -3.42
CA MET A 279 26.72 -18.00 -2.80
C MET A 279 25.89 -19.25 -3.11
N ALA A 280 24.56 -19.12 -3.23
CA ALA A 280 23.70 -20.22 -3.66
C ALA A 280 23.96 -20.60 -5.12
N ALA A 281 24.13 -19.61 -6.01
CA ALA A 281 24.47 -19.84 -7.41
C ALA A 281 25.82 -20.56 -7.57
N LEU A 282 26.82 -20.21 -6.75
CA LEU A 282 28.13 -20.88 -6.73
C LEU A 282 28.04 -22.39 -6.45
N LYS A 283 27.07 -22.80 -5.62
CA LYS A 283 26.82 -24.20 -5.21
C LYS A 283 25.98 -25.00 -6.21
N MET A 284 25.50 -24.39 -7.29
CA MET A 284 24.71 -25.10 -8.31
C MET A 284 25.54 -26.21 -8.99
N PRO A 285 24.88 -27.29 -9.45
CA PRO A 285 25.53 -28.36 -10.21
C PRO A 285 26.25 -27.86 -11.48
N ARG A 286 27.21 -28.65 -11.95
CA ARG A 286 28.07 -28.34 -13.10
C ARG A 286 28.37 -29.55 -13.98
N ASN A 287 27.48 -30.54 -13.97
CA ASN A 287 27.73 -31.85 -14.59
C ASN A 287 27.30 -31.89 -16.06
N THR A 288 26.35 -31.04 -16.46
CA THR A 288 25.87 -30.95 -17.85
C THR A 288 26.11 -29.56 -18.44
N SER A 289 26.15 -29.46 -19.78
CA SER A 289 26.28 -28.17 -20.47
C SER A 289 25.16 -27.18 -20.11
N ASP A 290 23.95 -27.70 -19.87
CA ASP A 290 22.80 -26.89 -19.51
C ASP A 290 22.86 -26.42 -18.05
N GLU A 291 23.37 -27.25 -17.15
CA GLU A 291 23.65 -26.85 -15.76
C GLU A 291 24.72 -25.77 -15.67
N VAL A 292 25.80 -25.91 -16.45
CA VAL A 292 26.87 -24.89 -16.51
C VAL A 292 26.31 -23.55 -16.97
N LYS A 293 25.52 -23.52 -18.06
CA LYS A 293 24.90 -22.28 -18.55
C LYS A 293 23.95 -21.65 -17.52
N ARG A 294 23.10 -22.45 -16.87
CA ARG A 294 22.19 -21.93 -15.82
C ARG A 294 22.95 -21.39 -14.62
N ARG A 295 24.02 -22.08 -14.21
CA ARG A 295 24.90 -21.64 -13.12
C ARG A 295 25.58 -20.32 -13.45
N GLU A 296 26.13 -20.18 -14.66
CA GLU A 296 26.75 -18.93 -15.11
C GLU A 296 25.75 -17.77 -15.14
N ALA A 297 24.55 -17.99 -15.68
CA ALA A 297 23.49 -16.98 -15.69
C ALA A 297 23.09 -16.55 -14.26
N ALA A 298 22.87 -17.52 -13.36
CA ALA A 298 22.52 -17.25 -11.97
C ALA A 298 23.65 -16.54 -11.19
N MET A 299 24.92 -16.89 -11.48
CA MET A 299 26.07 -16.20 -10.90
C MET A 299 26.16 -14.75 -11.39
N GLN A 300 25.97 -14.51 -12.69
CA GLN A 300 25.99 -13.16 -13.26
C GLN A 300 24.85 -12.30 -12.70
N GLU A 301 23.65 -12.85 -12.57
CA GLU A 301 22.52 -12.15 -11.94
C GLU A 301 22.80 -11.84 -10.46
N GLY A 302 23.36 -12.80 -9.71
CA GLY A 302 23.76 -12.60 -8.33
C GLY A 302 24.83 -11.51 -8.16
N LEU A 303 25.84 -11.50 -9.04
CA LEU A 303 26.87 -10.45 -9.07
C LEU A 303 26.28 -9.08 -9.41
N ASN A 304 25.39 -9.01 -10.40
CA ASN A 304 24.71 -7.76 -10.74
C ASN A 304 23.96 -7.21 -9.52
N GLN A 305 23.21 -8.05 -8.80
CA GLN A 305 22.52 -7.62 -7.56
C GLN A 305 23.51 -7.20 -6.47
N ALA A 306 24.61 -7.92 -6.28
CA ALA A 306 25.64 -7.59 -5.30
C ALA A 306 26.38 -6.27 -5.59
N VAL A 307 26.46 -5.85 -6.85
CA VAL A 307 27.04 -4.55 -7.26
C VAL A 307 26.02 -3.43 -7.20
N VAL A 308 24.76 -3.69 -7.58
CA VAL A 308 23.69 -2.68 -7.59
C VAL A 308 23.41 -2.16 -6.18
N VAL A 309 23.43 -3.01 -5.14
CA VAL A 309 23.13 -2.56 -3.77
C VAL A 309 24.12 -1.49 -3.27
N PRO A 310 25.46 -1.70 -3.30
CA PRO A 310 26.42 -0.66 -2.95
C PRO A 310 26.37 0.58 -3.86
N LEU A 311 26.08 0.40 -5.16
CA LEU A 311 25.93 1.53 -6.08
C LEU A 311 24.72 2.40 -5.70
N SER A 312 23.55 1.80 -5.48
CA SER A 312 22.34 2.50 -5.05
C SER A 312 22.53 3.17 -3.68
N LEU A 313 23.29 2.55 -2.78
CA LEU A 313 23.69 3.18 -1.52
C LEU A 313 24.49 4.45 -1.76
N ALA A 314 25.54 4.39 -2.59
CA ALA A 314 26.39 5.54 -2.89
C ALA A 314 25.61 6.66 -3.60
N GLU A 315 24.77 6.30 -4.57
CA GLU A 315 23.88 7.24 -5.26
C GLU A 315 22.92 7.92 -4.29
N ARG A 316 22.30 7.16 -3.38
CA ARG A 316 21.34 7.71 -2.41
C ARG A 316 22.01 8.67 -1.43
N VAL A 317 23.20 8.33 -0.95
CA VAL A 317 23.98 9.21 -0.05
C VAL A 317 24.45 10.47 -0.77
N ASN A 318 24.81 10.38 -2.05
CA ASN A 318 25.27 11.54 -2.84
C ASN A 318 24.14 12.55 -3.14
N LEU A 319 22.86 12.14 -2.99
CA LEU A 319 21.70 13.00 -3.18
C LEU A 319 21.28 13.76 -1.92
N LEU A 320 21.89 13.46 -0.76
CA LEU A 320 21.66 14.15 0.53
C LEU A 320 22.49 15.43 0.65
#